data_AF-A0A1G8CHT3-F1
#
_entry.id   AF-A0A1G8CHT3-F1
#
_cell.length_a   1.000
_cell.length_b   1.000
_cell.length_c   1.000
_cell.angle_alpha   90.00
_cell.angle_beta   90.00
_cell.angle_gamma   90.00
#
_symmetry.space_group_name_H-M   'P 1'
#
loop_
_entity.id
_entity.type
_entity.pdbx_description
1 polymer ?
#
loop_
_entity_poly.entity_id
_entity_poly.type
_entity_poly.pdbx_seq_one_letter_code
_entity_poly.pdbx_strand_id
1 'polypeptide(L)'
;MTTHRSAKVRIENKTGQRVLSVSVGHKYSNDYKSEHSWQGPIETNTKTAPADDMVVEFNTGFMTTGRDWWVVNWVTEDGKTHITDPKNMRGLMDFLEKGGLALLEPMAALKKLLVDTTMPELDKAADVSNALTNAIVKALCNTESTSGFKQHILREEDEKQTTVIVLKPDGVEFHSKSGTSKTGAKVLPIEDSLAKAS
;
A
#
# COMPACT_ATOMS: atom_id res chain seq x y z
N MET A 1 -18.27 1.00 26.62
CA MET A 1 -16.87 0.65 26.90
C MET A 1 -16.17 0.46 25.56
N THR A 2 -14.95 0.98 25.46
CA THR A 2 -14.09 0.80 24.28
C THR A 2 -13.05 -0.26 24.60
N THR A 3 -12.79 -1.17 23.67
CA THR A 3 -11.77 -2.22 23.82
C THR A 3 -10.74 -2.06 22.72
N HIS A 4 -9.49 -1.85 23.12
CA HIS A 4 -8.35 -1.82 22.21
C HIS A 4 -7.96 -3.23 21.78
N ARG A 5 -7.68 -3.42 20.49
CA ARG A 5 -7.40 -4.70 19.85
C ARG A 5 -6.32 -4.53 18.79
N SER A 6 -5.75 -5.67 18.38
CA SER A 6 -4.82 -5.71 17.26
C SER A 6 -5.05 -6.92 16.36
N ALA A 7 -4.68 -6.77 15.09
CA ALA A 7 -4.73 -7.80 14.07
C ALA A 7 -3.43 -7.81 13.27
N LYS A 8 -3.15 -8.94 12.61
CA LYS A 8 -2.04 -9.07 11.67
C LYS A 8 -2.51 -8.81 10.25
N VAL A 9 -1.61 -8.33 9.40
CA VAL A 9 -1.85 -8.09 7.98
C VAL A 9 -0.78 -8.81 7.17
N ARG A 10 -1.22 -9.53 6.14
CA ARG A 10 -0.34 -10.26 5.21
C ARG A 10 -0.71 -9.95 3.77
N ILE A 11 0.29 -9.93 2.89
CA ILE A 11 0.08 -9.71 1.46
C ILE A 11 -0.01 -11.05 0.73
N GLU A 12 -0.92 -11.13 -0.24
CA GLU A 12 -0.97 -12.18 -1.25
C GLU A 12 -0.88 -11.55 -2.65
N ASN A 13 0.10 -11.98 -3.45
CA ASN A 13 0.25 -11.48 -4.81
C ASN A 13 -0.59 -12.31 -5.80
N LYS A 14 -1.63 -11.71 -6.38
CA LYS A 14 -2.40 -12.26 -7.50
C LYS A 14 -2.50 -11.27 -8.67
N THR A 15 -1.49 -10.42 -8.87
CA THR A 15 -1.45 -9.45 -9.97
C THR A 15 -1.11 -10.09 -11.32
N GLY A 16 -0.61 -11.32 -11.32
CA GLY A 16 -0.10 -11.98 -12.52
C GLY A 16 1.33 -11.56 -12.89
N GLN A 17 1.97 -10.73 -12.08
CA GLN A 17 3.37 -10.29 -12.22
C GLN A 17 4.08 -10.36 -10.86
N ARG A 18 5.41 -10.44 -10.84
CA ARG A 18 6.16 -10.25 -9.59
C ARG A 18 5.95 -8.82 -9.08
N VAL A 19 5.79 -8.71 -7.76
CA VAL A 19 5.65 -7.41 -7.08
C VAL A 19 6.98 -7.10 -6.43
N LEU A 20 7.67 -6.06 -6.89
CA LEU A 20 9.00 -5.66 -6.43
C LEU A 20 8.99 -5.07 -5.02
N SER A 21 7.90 -4.38 -4.69
CA SER A 21 7.64 -3.88 -3.34
C SER A 21 6.15 -3.63 -3.14
N VAL A 22 5.73 -3.67 -1.89
CA VAL A 22 4.39 -3.27 -1.46
C VAL A 22 4.49 -2.58 -0.12
N SER A 23 3.82 -1.43 0.01
CA SER A 23 3.67 -0.70 1.26
C SER A 23 2.19 -0.54 1.58
N VAL A 24 1.84 -0.74 2.84
CA VAL A 24 0.48 -0.59 3.37
C VAL A 24 0.50 0.46 4.47
N GLY A 25 -0.45 1.39 4.39
CA GLY A 25 -0.78 2.31 5.47
C GLY A 25 -2.15 1.98 6.04
N HIS A 26 -2.25 1.93 7.36
CA HIS A 26 -3.50 1.79 8.10
C HIS A 26 -3.65 2.94 9.08
N LYS A 27 -4.86 3.48 9.13
CA LYS A 27 -5.28 4.49 10.11
C LYS A 27 -6.57 4.03 10.77
N TYR A 28 -6.56 3.82 12.07
CA TYR A 28 -7.79 3.77 12.86
C TYR A 28 -8.15 5.20 13.26
N SER A 29 -8.99 5.84 12.44
CA SER A 29 -9.25 7.28 12.50
C SER A 29 -7.94 8.09 12.64
N ASN A 30 -7.79 8.87 13.71
CA ASN A 30 -6.56 9.62 14.02
C ASN A 30 -5.88 9.10 15.31
N ASP A 31 -6.32 7.96 15.84
CA ASP A 31 -5.87 7.43 17.13
C ASP A 31 -4.64 6.52 16.95
N TYR A 32 -4.66 5.66 15.93
CA TYR A 32 -3.58 4.73 15.61
C TYR A 32 -3.22 4.84 14.13
N LYS A 33 -1.92 4.87 13.86
CA LYS A 33 -1.34 4.86 12.51
C LYS A 33 -0.29 3.77 12.46
N SER A 34 -0.37 2.90 11.46
CA SER A 34 0.58 1.82 11.25
C SER A 34 0.96 1.81 9.78
N GLU A 35 2.24 1.61 9.51
CA GLU A 35 2.78 1.51 8.15
C GLU A 35 3.76 0.36 8.10
N HIS A 36 3.74 -0.40 7.00
CA HIS A 36 4.70 -1.47 6.77
C HIS A 36 5.01 -1.61 5.29
N SER A 37 6.22 -2.04 4.98
CA SER A 37 6.64 -2.33 3.61
C SER A 37 7.29 -3.70 3.55
N TRP A 38 6.80 -4.52 2.61
CA TRP A 38 7.39 -5.82 2.31
C TRP A 38 8.39 -5.63 1.17
N GLN A 39 9.63 -6.02 1.42
CA GLN A 39 10.74 -5.92 0.46
C GLN A 39 10.90 -7.23 -0.32
N GLY A 40 11.33 -7.08 -1.58
CA GLY A 40 11.74 -8.18 -2.44
C GLY A 40 10.68 -8.54 -3.48
N PRO A 41 11.06 -9.24 -4.57
CA PRO A 41 10.09 -9.73 -5.52
C PRO A 41 9.16 -10.74 -4.82
N ILE A 42 7.91 -10.34 -4.57
CA ILE A 42 6.85 -11.24 -4.13
C ILE A 42 6.37 -12.01 -5.37
N GLU A 43 6.64 -13.30 -5.39
CA GLU A 43 6.29 -14.18 -6.51
C GLU A 43 4.77 -14.27 -6.74
N THR A 44 4.37 -14.50 -7.98
CA THR A 44 2.95 -14.65 -8.32
C THR A 44 2.31 -15.80 -7.56
N ASN A 45 1.06 -15.61 -7.12
CA ASN A 45 0.28 -16.58 -6.36
C ASN A 45 0.88 -16.99 -5.00
N THR A 46 1.78 -16.18 -4.44
CA THR A 46 2.38 -16.42 -3.12
C THR A 46 1.89 -15.41 -2.07
N LYS A 47 2.08 -15.77 -0.80
CA LYS A 47 1.90 -14.89 0.35
C LYS A 47 3.24 -14.50 0.94
N THR A 48 3.34 -13.30 1.50
CA THR A 48 4.51 -12.91 2.28
C THR A 48 4.66 -13.78 3.54
N ALA A 49 5.88 -13.86 4.07
CA ALA A 49 6.18 -14.72 5.21
C ALA A 49 5.44 -14.26 6.47
N PRO A 50 4.89 -15.18 7.29
CA PRO A 50 4.22 -14.84 8.56
C PRO A 50 5.05 -14.03 9.55
N ALA A 51 6.37 -14.17 9.50
CA ALA A 51 7.31 -13.43 10.35
C ALA A 51 7.40 -11.94 9.99
N ASP A 52 6.93 -11.55 8.81
CA ASP A 52 6.92 -10.18 8.30
C ASP A 52 5.47 -9.61 8.25
N ASP A 53 4.55 -10.21 9.02
CA ASP A 53 3.19 -9.67 9.13
C ASP A 53 3.21 -8.29 9.80
N MET A 54 2.52 -7.33 9.19
CA MET A 54 2.27 -6.02 9.78
C MET A 54 1.27 -6.16 10.93
N VAL A 55 1.48 -5.45 12.03
CA VAL A 55 0.51 -5.37 13.14
C VAL A 55 -0.22 -4.04 13.05
N VAL A 56 -1.55 -4.09 13.13
CA VAL A 56 -2.43 -2.92 13.18
C VAL A 56 -3.23 -2.90 14.45
N GLU A 57 -3.55 -1.69 14.91
CA GLU A 57 -4.28 -1.43 16.14
C GLU A 57 -5.63 -0.78 15.84
N PHE A 58 -6.69 -1.23 16.51
CA PHE A 58 -8.04 -0.72 16.32
C PHE A 58 -8.86 -0.82 17.60
N ASN A 59 -9.97 -0.07 17.68
CA ASN A 59 -10.88 -0.12 18.82
C ASN A 59 -12.23 -0.72 18.42
N THR A 60 -12.83 -1.50 19.33
CA THR A 60 -14.21 -1.98 19.20
C THR A 60 -15.05 -1.60 20.41
N GLY A 61 -16.36 -1.80 20.30
CA GLY A 61 -17.32 -1.57 21.37
C GLY A 61 -18.51 -0.72 20.90
N PHE A 62 -19.61 -0.79 21.64
CA PHE A 62 -20.88 -0.15 21.26
C PHE A 62 -20.80 1.39 21.07
N MET A 63 -19.79 2.05 21.64
CA MET A 63 -19.60 3.51 21.55
C MET A 63 -18.47 3.92 20.60
N THR A 64 -17.82 3.00 19.90
CA THR A 64 -16.73 3.37 18.98
C THR A 64 -17.31 3.90 17.67
N THR A 65 -16.88 5.09 17.28
CA THR A 65 -17.18 5.70 15.96
C THR A 65 -15.98 5.64 15.01
N GLY A 66 -14.84 5.18 15.52
CA GLY A 66 -13.61 5.08 14.75
C GLY A 66 -13.72 4.09 13.61
N ARG A 67 -12.94 4.33 12.56
CA ARG A 67 -12.98 3.52 11.34
C ARG A 67 -11.57 3.21 10.86
N ASP A 68 -11.41 2.00 10.35
CA ASP A 68 -10.18 1.54 9.72
C ASP A 68 -10.11 1.99 8.26
N TRP A 69 -9.11 2.82 7.98
CA TRP A 69 -8.80 3.36 6.66
C TRP A 69 -7.47 2.81 6.18
N TRP A 70 -7.46 2.35 4.93
CA TRP A 70 -6.34 1.63 4.34
C TRP A 70 -5.88 2.28 3.04
N VAL A 71 -4.58 2.32 2.83
CA VAL A 71 -3.97 2.61 1.53
C VAL A 71 -2.95 1.51 1.23
N VAL A 72 -2.95 1.02 0.01
CA VAL A 72 -1.99 0.02 -0.47
C VAL A 72 -1.34 0.56 -1.73
N ASN A 73 -0.02 0.53 -1.75
CA ASN A 73 0.81 0.97 -2.87
C ASN A 73 1.81 -0.12 -3.20
N TRP A 74 1.98 -0.47 -4.48
CA TRP A 74 2.89 -1.53 -4.90
C TRP A 74 3.51 -1.27 -6.26
N VAL A 75 4.64 -1.90 -6.52
CA VAL A 75 5.34 -1.83 -7.82
C VAL A 75 5.42 -3.22 -8.42
N THR A 76 5.00 -3.38 -9.67
CA THR A 76 5.16 -4.62 -10.45
C THR A 76 6.48 -4.64 -11.20
N GLU A 77 6.92 -5.82 -11.63
CA GLU A 77 8.19 -6.00 -12.35
C GLU A 77 8.26 -5.27 -13.71
N ASP A 78 7.11 -4.90 -14.29
CA ASP A 78 7.04 -4.00 -15.45
C ASP A 78 7.24 -2.50 -15.10
N GLY A 79 7.54 -2.20 -13.83
CA GLY A 79 7.83 -0.86 -13.32
C GLY A 79 6.60 -0.02 -13.02
N LYS A 80 5.38 -0.55 -13.19
CA LYS A 80 4.17 0.20 -12.87
C LYS A 80 4.01 0.33 -11.37
N THR A 81 3.83 1.57 -10.92
CA THR A 81 3.48 1.88 -9.53
C THR A 81 1.98 2.01 -9.40
N HIS A 82 1.37 1.14 -8.62
CA HIS A 82 -0.06 1.04 -8.40
C HIS A 82 -0.44 1.53 -7.01
N ILE A 83 -1.50 2.32 -6.91
CA ILE A 83 -2.05 2.76 -5.63
C ILE A 83 -3.55 2.51 -5.56
N THR A 84 -4.03 2.03 -4.40
CA THR A 84 -5.47 1.93 -4.13
C THR A 84 -6.09 3.30 -4.06
N ASP A 85 -7.18 3.50 -4.79
CA ASP A 85 -7.79 4.80 -4.85
C ASP A 85 -9.30 4.73 -5.10
N PRO A 86 -10.13 4.95 -4.06
CA PRO A 86 -11.57 5.09 -4.21
C PRO A 86 -12.02 6.50 -4.62
N LYS A 87 -11.14 7.51 -4.72
CA LYS A 87 -11.49 8.93 -5.01
C LYS A 87 -10.48 9.67 -5.92
N ASN A 88 -10.06 9.07 -7.03
CA ASN A 88 -9.25 9.69 -8.12
C ASN A 88 -7.91 10.34 -7.69
N MET A 89 -7.20 9.79 -6.70
CA MET A 89 -5.81 10.09 -6.33
C MET A 89 -5.58 11.53 -5.87
N ARG A 90 -6.64 12.29 -5.54
CA ARG A 90 -6.52 13.72 -5.23
C ARG A 90 -5.49 14.03 -4.15
N GLY A 91 -5.46 13.25 -3.06
CA GLY A 91 -4.49 13.47 -1.97
C GLY A 91 -3.03 13.27 -2.39
N LEU A 92 -2.76 12.32 -3.28
CA LEU A 92 -1.41 12.10 -3.84
C LEU A 92 -1.05 13.17 -4.87
N MET A 93 -2.01 13.58 -5.70
CA MET A 93 -1.79 14.68 -6.65
C MET A 93 -1.54 16.00 -5.93
N ASP A 94 -2.29 16.31 -4.88
CA ASP A 94 -2.04 17.47 -4.03
C ASP A 94 -0.63 17.43 -3.43
N PHE A 95 -0.12 16.26 -3.04
CA PHE A 95 1.25 16.09 -2.56
C PHE A 95 2.29 16.35 -3.65
N LEU A 96 2.09 15.80 -4.86
CA LEU A 96 2.97 16.06 -6.01
C LEU A 96 2.96 17.54 -6.40
N GLU A 97 1.79 18.17 -6.50
CA GLU A 97 1.61 19.58 -6.85
C GLU A 97 2.25 20.53 -5.84
N LYS A 98 2.29 20.15 -4.55
CA LYS A 98 2.97 20.92 -3.50
C LYS A 98 4.49 20.72 -3.44
N GLY A 99 5.08 20.11 -4.47
CA GLY A 99 6.54 19.94 -4.58
C GLY A 99 7.04 18.59 -4.08
N GLY A 100 6.27 17.51 -4.32
CA GLY A 100 6.63 16.11 -4.04
C GLY A 100 7.82 15.58 -4.88
N LEU A 101 8.86 16.39 -5.09
CA LEU A 101 10.08 16.11 -5.85
C LEU A 101 10.79 14.83 -5.37
N ALA A 102 10.63 14.47 -4.09
CA ALA A 102 11.25 13.29 -3.49
C ALA A 102 10.82 11.95 -4.11
N LEU A 103 9.72 11.91 -4.88
CA LEU A 103 9.29 10.71 -5.61
C LEU A 103 9.95 10.60 -6.99
N LEU A 104 10.42 11.70 -7.59
CA LEU A 104 10.90 11.70 -8.98
C LEU A 104 12.20 10.90 -9.14
N GLU A 105 13.16 11.09 -8.23
CA GLU A 105 14.44 10.37 -8.28
C GLU A 105 14.31 8.84 -8.19
N PRO A 106 13.62 8.26 -7.20
CA PRO A 106 13.46 6.81 -7.13
C PRO A 106 12.67 6.25 -8.32
N MET A 107 11.72 7.01 -8.89
CA MET A 107 11.00 6.58 -10.10
C MET A 107 11.90 6.54 -11.33
N ALA A 108 12.75 7.56 -11.53
CA ALA A 108 13.71 7.57 -12.63
C ALA A 108 14.75 6.44 -12.49
N ALA A 109 15.22 6.19 -11.27
CA ALA A 109 16.14 5.08 -10.98
C ALA A 109 15.49 3.72 -11.27
N LEU A 110 14.25 3.51 -10.86
CA LEU A 110 13.50 2.28 -11.13
C LEU A 110 13.38 2.00 -12.62
N LYS A 111 13.00 3.01 -13.42
CA LYS A 111 12.87 2.86 -14.88
C LYS A 111 14.18 2.42 -15.51
N LYS A 112 15.31 2.97 -15.08
CA LYS A 112 16.64 2.60 -15.60
C LYS A 112 16.99 1.13 -15.31
N LEU A 113 16.69 0.66 -14.09
CA LEU A 113 17.01 -0.71 -13.67
C LEU A 113 16.19 -1.77 -14.41
N LEU A 114 14.95 -1.43 -14.81
CA LEU A 114 14.05 -2.38 -15.46
C LEU A 114 14.22 -2.47 -17.00
N VAL A 115 15.14 -1.72 -17.60
CA VAL A 115 15.45 -1.81 -19.04
C VAL A 115 16.25 -3.07 -19.38
N ASP A 116 16.97 -3.65 -18.42
CA ASP A 116 17.85 -4.80 -18.60
C ASP A 116 17.56 -5.86 -17.52
N THR A 117 16.45 -6.60 -17.70
CA THR A 117 15.91 -7.50 -16.67
C THR A 117 16.74 -8.77 -16.50
N THR A 118 17.85 -8.66 -15.77
CA THR A 118 18.57 -9.77 -15.13
C THR A 118 18.16 -9.87 -13.65
N MET A 119 18.35 -11.05 -13.00
CA MET A 119 17.98 -11.22 -11.58
C MET A 119 18.65 -10.22 -10.62
N PRO A 120 19.96 -9.91 -10.73
CA PRO A 120 20.60 -8.92 -9.87
C PRO A 120 20.03 -7.51 -10.00
N GLU A 121 19.54 -7.14 -11.18
CA GLU A 121 18.89 -5.85 -11.41
C GLU A 121 17.48 -5.81 -10.81
N LEU A 122 16.82 -6.96 -10.68
CA LEU A 122 15.52 -7.06 -10.02
C LEU A 122 15.58 -6.83 -8.52
N ASP A 123 16.62 -7.33 -7.84
CA ASP A 123 16.84 -7.08 -6.42
C ASP A 123 17.09 -5.59 -6.15
N LYS A 124 17.92 -4.94 -6.98
CA LYS A 124 18.12 -3.48 -6.93
C LYS A 124 16.82 -2.72 -7.22
N ALA A 125 16.04 -3.19 -8.20
CA ALA A 125 14.75 -2.60 -8.52
C ALA A 125 13.77 -2.73 -7.35
N ALA A 126 13.80 -3.85 -6.61
CA ALA A 126 13.02 -4.03 -5.38
C ALA A 126 13.42 -3.04 -4.28
N ASP A 127 14.72 -2.80 -4.09
CA ASP A 127 15.21 -1.80 -3.12
C ASP A 127 14.72 -0.38 -3.44
N VAL A 128 14.86 0.03 -4.69
CA VAL A 128 14.38 1.34 -5.17
C VAL A 128 12.85 1.43 -5.08
N SER A 129 12.15 0.36 -5.45
CA SER A 129 10.69 0.29 -5.36
C SER A 129 10.23 0.40 -3.91
N ASN A 130 10.93 -0.19 -2.95
CA ASN A 130 10.60 -0.11 -1.54
C ASN A 130 10.72 1.32 -1.00
N ALA A 131 11.78 2.04 -1.39
CA ALA A 131 11.93 3.46 -1.05
C ALA A 131 10.78 4.30 -1.61
N LEU A 132 10.41 4.07 -2.88
CA LEU A 132 9.28 4.73 -3.53
C LEU A 132 7.96 4.44 -2.82
N THR A 133 7.65 3.16 -2.58
CA THR A 133 6.34 2.79 -2.02
C THR A 133 6.16 3.28 -0.60
N ASN A 134 7.22 3.22 0.19
CA ASN A 134 7.26 3.72 1.56
C ASN A 134 7.08 5.23 1.61
N ALA A 135 7.78 5.98 0.75
CA ALA A 135 7.64 7.44 0.69
C ALA A 135 6.20 7.87 0.36
N ILE A 136 5.54 7.20 -0.57
CA ILE A 136 4.13 7.47 -0.92
C ILE A 136 3.20 7.19 0.25
N VAL A 137 3.32 6.01 0.88
CA VAL A 137 2.45 5.64 2.02
C VAL A 137 2.66 6.58 3.20
N LYS A 138 3.91 6.91 3.54
CA LYS A 138 4.24 7.90 4.58
C LYS A 138 3.62 9.26 4.30
N ALA A 139 3.76 9.76 3.07
CA ALA A 139 3.20 11.05 2.69
C ALA A 139 1.68 11.09 2.89
N LEU A 140 0.97 10.02 2.52
CA LEU A 140 -0.48 9.93 2.67
C LEU A 140 -0.92 9.76 4.13
N CYS A 141 -0.23 8.92 4.90
CA CYS A 141 -0.54 8.65 6.31
C CYS A 141 -0.20 9.83 7.24
N ASN A 142 0.76 10.67 6.86
CA ASN A 142 1.09 11.90 7.58
C ASN A 142 0.01 12.99 7.45
N THR A 143 -0.94 12.84 6.53
CA THR A 143 -2.09 13.74 6.47
C THR A 143 -3.17 13.32 7.46
N GLU A 144 -3.93 14.28 8.00
CA GLU A 144 -5.11 13.99 8.83
C GLU A 144 -6.30 13.50 7.98
N SER A 145 -6.22 13.66 6.66
CA SER A 145 -7.23 13.18 5.73
C SER A 145 -7.23 11.65 5.62
N THR A 146 -8.39 11.10 5.28
CA THR A 146 -8.56 9.71 4.82
C THR A 146 -9.11 9.67 3.40
N SER A 147 -9.09 10.82 2.71
CA SER A 147 -9.45 10.89 1.29
C SER A 147 -8.44 10.11 0.46
N GLY A 148 -8.93 9.17 -0.36
CA GLY A 148 -8.09 8.24 -1.10
C GLY A 148 -7.80 6.94 -0.36
N PHE A 149 -8.21 6.81 0.92
CA PHE A 149 -8.13 5.56 1.65
C PHE A 149 -9.40 4.74 1.45
N LYS A 150 -9.25 3.42 1.40
CA LYS A 150 -10.34 2.46 1.43
C LYS A 150 -10.71 2.15 2.88
N GLN A 151 -11.99 2.29 3.22
CA GLN A 151 -12.49 1.79 4.50
C GLN A 151 -12.63 0.26 4.46
N HIS A 152 -12.06 -0.42 5.45
CA HIS A 152 -12.23 -1.86 5.71
C HIS A 152 -12.19 -2.11 7.22
N ILE A 153 -13.37 -2.20 7.84
CA ILE A 153 -13.53 -2.19 9.30
C ILE A 153 -13.10 -3.53 9.91
N LEU A 154 -12.22 -3.47 10.90
CA LEU A 154 -11.85 -4.61 11.73
C LEU A 154 -12.82 -4.73 12.93
N ARG A 155 -13.16 -5.96 13.28
CA ARG A 155 -14.11 -6.28 14.35
C ARG A 155 -13.46 -7.15 15.41
N GLU A 156 -14.22 -7.41 16.48
CA GLU A 156 -13.75 -8.19 17.62
C GLU A 156 -13.26 -9.59 17.21
N GLU A 157 -13.89 -10.18 16.20
CA GLU A 157 -13.51 -11.49 15.67
C GLU A 157 -12.20 -11.48 14.86
N ASP A 158 -11.69 -10.31 14.46
CA ASP A 158 -10.41 -10.17 13.77
C ASP A 158 -9.23 -10.05 14.74
N GLU A 159 -9.49 -9.92 16.05
CA GLU A 159 -8.43 -9.84 17.06
C GLU A 159 -7.51 -11.05 16.99
N LYS A 160 -6.19 -10.78 16.90
CA LYS A 160 -5.13 -11.80 16.79
C LYS A 160 -5.28 -12.71 15.56
N GLN A 161 -6.18 -12.38 14.62
CA GLN A 161 -6.30 -13.04 13.33
C GLN A 161 -5.47 -12.29 12.29
N THR A 162 -5.30 -12.93 11.13
CA THR A 162 -4.63 -12.33 9.98
C THR A 162 -5.67 -11.86 8.97
N THR A 163 -5.62 -10.57 8.65
CA THR A 163 -6.25 -10.00 7.46
C THR A 163 -5.32 -10.20 6.28
N VAL A 164 -5.81 -10.79 5.19
CA VAL A 164 -5.04 -10.96 3.96
C VAL A 164 -5.44 -9.88 2.95
N ILE A 165 -4.47 -9.08 2.54
CA ILE A 165 -4.62 -8.14 1.43
C ILE A 165 -4.14 -8.83 0.16
N VAL A 166 -5.08 -9.11 -0.74
CA VAL A 166 -4.80 -9.75 -2.03
C VAL A 166 -4.63 -8.68 -3.08
N LEU A 167 -3.43 -8.57 -3.63
CA LEU A 167 -3.13 -7.69 -4.77
C LEU A 167 -3.68 -8.31 -6.06
N LYS A 168 -4.39 -7.53 -6.85
CA LYS A 168 -5.00 -7.93 -8.13
C LYS A 168 -4.51 -7.01 -9.25
N PRO A 169 -4.66 -7.38 -10.54
CA PRO A 169 -4.24 -6.53 -11.66
C PRO A 169 -4.91 -5.14 -11.64
N ASP A 170 -6.15 -5.06 -11.17
CA ASP A 170 -7.01 -3.87 -11.21
C ASP A 170 -7.33 -3.28 -9.83
N GLY A 171 -6.77 -3.83 -8.75
CA GLY A 171 -7.13 -3.39 -7.40
C GLY A 171 -6.61 -4.29 -6.28
N VAL A 172 -7.30 -4.24 -5.15
CA VAL A 172 -7.03 -5.10 -4.00
C VAL A 172 -8.32 -5.61 -3.36
N GLU A 173 -8.21 -6.76 -2.72
CA GLU A 173 -9.24 -7.32 -1.84
C GLU A 173 -8.69 -7.46 -0.42
N PHE A 174 -9.44 -6.99 0.57
CA PHE A 174 -9.15 -7.17 1.98
C PHE A 174 -10.01 -8.33 2.49
N HIS A 175 -9.37 -9.36 3.03
CA HIS A 175 -10.05 -10.53 3.58
C HIS A 175 -9.73 -10.64 5.08
N SER A 176 -10.70 -10.29 5.91
CA SER A 176 -10.67 -10.49 7.36
C SER A 176 -11.68 -11.56 7.75
N LYS A 177 -11.63 -12.06 8.99
CA LYS A 177 -12.64 -13.01 9.46
C LYS A 177 -14.03 -12.38 9.47
N SER A 178 -14.10 -11.09 9.77
CA SER A 178 -15.35 -10.31 9.82
C SER A 178 -15.95 -9.93 8.47
N GLY A 179 -15.21 -10.13 7.38
CA GLY A 179 -15.72 -9.92 6.04
C GLY A 179 -14.66 -9.48 5.04
N THR A 180 -15.15 -9.24 3.83
CA THR A 180 -14.32 -8.88 2.68
C THR A 180 -14.71 -7.50 2.15
N SER A 181 -13.71 -6.71 1.73
CA SER A 181 -13.95 -5.51 0.95
C SER A 181 -13.00 -5.43 -0.25
N LYS A 182 -13.39 -4.66 -1.27
CA LYS A 182 -12.59 -4.46 -2.48
C LYS A 182 -12.49 -3.00 -2.86
N THR A 183 -11.41 -2.64 -3.52
CA THR A 183 -11.21 -1.32 -4.13
C THR A 183 -10.36 -1.45 -5.39
N GLY A 184 -10.61 -0.58 -6.36
CA GLY A 184 -9.76 -0.48 -7.53
C GLY A 184 -8.42 0.19 -7.21
N ALA A 185 -7.49 0.07 -8.13
CA ALA A 185 -6.22 0.78 -8.12
C ALA A 185 -5.98 1.54 -9.41
N LYS A 186 -5.06 2.50 -9.33
CA LYS A 186 -4.59 3.31 -10.46
C LYS A 186 -3.09 3.17 -10.58
N VAL A 187 -2.61 3.20 -11.81
CA VAL A 187 -1.18 3.32 -12.10
C VAL A 187 -0.83 4.80 -12.04
N LEU A 188 0.25 5.15 -11.35
CA LEU A 188 0.73 6.53 -11.29
C LEU A 188 1.21 6.99 -12.68
N PRO A 189 0.64 8.08 -13.23
CA PRO A 189 1.00 8.60 -14.55
C PRO A 189 2.29 9.44 -14.44
N ILE A 190 3.43 8.75 -14.39
CA ILE A 190 4.71 9.40 -14.14
C ILE A 190 5.35 9.91 -15.44
N GLU A 191 5.05 9.28 -16.58
CA GLU A 191 5.63 9.67 -17.88
C GLU A 191 5.20 11.08 -18.31
N ASP A 192 3.96 11.48 -18.02
CA ASP A 192 3.41 12.81 -18.35
C ASP A 192 3.87 13.93 -17.42
N SER A 193 4.29 13.60 -16.19
CA SER A 193 4.69 14.59 -15.18
C SER A 193 6.16 14.99 -15.32
N LEU A 194 7.03 14.10 -15.79
CA LEU A 194 8.43 14.41 -16.11
C LEU A 194 8.57 15.26 -17.38
N ALA A 195 7.73 15.04 -18.40
CA ALA A 195 7.76 15.80 -19.66
C ALA A 195 7.30 17.27 -19.52
N LYS A 196 6.62 17.62 -18.42
CA LYS A 196 6.16 18.99 -18.13
C LYS A 196 7.13 19.77 -17.22
N ALA A 197 8.14 19.10 -16.67
CA ALA A 197 9.13 19.69 -15.77
C ALA A 197 10.47 20.00 -16.47
N SER A 198 10.58 19.72 -17.77
CA SER A 198 11.69 20.06 -18.67
C SER A 198 11.29 21.19 -19.62
#